data_AF-A0A0G0NNA7-F1
#
_entry.id   AF-A0A0G0NNA7-F1
#
_cell.length_a   1.000
_cell.length_b   1.000
_cell.length_c   1.000
_cell.angle_alpha   90.00
_cell.angle_beta   90.00
_cell.angle_gamma   90.00
#
_symmetry.space_group_name_H-M   'P 1'
#
loop_
_entity.id
_entity.type
_entity.pdbx_description
1 polymer ?
#
loop_
_entity_poly.entity_id
_entity_poly.type
_entity_poly.pdbx_seq_one_letter_code
_entity_poly.pdbx_strand_id
1 'polypeptide(L)' 'MTYIWDYDAKKLAKSEHGRIMLLERAINYGPEKGEKIELSKVKKYWDRLKLFPRKKRLFNLLIWGK' A
#
# COMPACT_ATOMS: atom_id res chain seq x y z
N MET A 1 -13.34 8.84 -3.99
CA MET A 1 -12.28 8.95 -5.00
C MET A 1 -11.50 10.20 -4.71
N THR A 2 -10.36 10.06 -4.06
CA THR A 2 -9.22 10.92 -4.39
C THR A 2 -9.14 10.86 -5.92
N TYR A 3 -9.22 11.99 -6.63
CA TYR A 3 -9.25 11.96 -8.09
C TYR A 3 -7.91 11.37 -8.58
N ILE A 4 -7.89 10.08 -8.86
CA ILE A 4 -6.74 9.39 -9.43
C ILE A 4 -6.76 9.74 -10.91
N TRP A 5 -5.87 10.65 -11.30
CA TRP A 5 -5.81 11.16 -12.66
C TRP A 5 -4.98 10.27 -13.60
N ASP A 6 -4.10 9.44 -13.04
CA ASP A 6 -3.05 8.74 -13.80
C ASP A 6 -3.32 7.24 -14.03
N TYR A 7 -4.33 6.63 -13.39
CA TYR A 7 -4.66 5.21 -13.60
C TYR A 7 -6.08 4.82 -13.16
N ASP A 8 -6.58 3.71 -13.73
CA ASP A 8 -7.80 3.04 -13.28
C ASP A 8 -7.49 2.01 -12.17
N ALA A 9 -7.83 2.35 -10.93
CA ALA A 9 -7.63 1.49 -9.77
C ALA A 9 -8.38 0.15 -9.86
N LYS A 10 -9.59 0.13 -10.44
CA LYS A 10 -10.39 -1.10 -10.59
C LYS A 10 -9.74 -2.06 -11.58
N LYS A 11 -9.14 -1.53 -12.66
CA LYS A 11 -8.39 -2.33 -13.63
C LYS A 11 -7.10 -2.89 -13.01
N LEU A 12 -6.35 -2.08 -12.27
CA LEU A 12 -5.12 -2.51 -11.60
C LEU A 12 -5.37 -3.58 -10.53
N ALA A 13 -6.48 -3.49 -9.79
CA ALA A 13 -6.82 -4.45 -8.74
C ALA A 13 -7.04 -5.89 -9.27
N LYS A 14 -7.16 -6.10 -10.59
CA LYS A 14 -7.30 -7.43 -11.18
C LYS A 14 -6.01 -8.23 -11.19
N SER A 15 -4.85 -7.58 -11.26
CA SER A 15 -3.54 -8.25 -11.26
C SER A 15 -2.86 -8.16 -9.90
N GLU A 16 -1.97 -9.11 -9.59
CA GLU A 16 -1.20 -9.04 -8.35
C GLU A 16 -0.27 -7.82 -8.33
N HIS A 17 0.40 -7.54 -9.44
CA HIS A 17 1.27 -6.37 -9.57
C HIS A 17 0.51 -5.06 -9.32
N GLY A 18 -0.69 -4.91 -9.88
CA GLY A 18 -1.51 -3.73 -9.65
C GLY A 18 -1.99 -3.62 -8.20
N ARG A 19 -2.33 -4.72 -7.52
CA ARG A 19 -2.66 -4.71 -6.09
C ARG A 19 -1.49 -4.22 -5.23
N ILE A 20 -0.26 -4.62 -5.56
CA ILE A 20 0.95 -4.17 -4.86
C ILE A 20 1.18 -2.68 -5.08
N MET A 21 1.04 -2.21 -6.31
CA MET A 21 1.16 -0.79 -6.66
C MET A 21 0.12 0.06 -5.90
N LEU A 22 -1.14 -0.40 -5.82
CA LEU A 22 -2.19 0.28 -5.07
C LEU A 22 -1.87 0.32 -3.56
N LEU A 23 -1.40 -0.80 -3.00
CA LEU A 23 -1.02 -0.88 -1.59
C LEU A 23 0.17 0.04 -1.26
N GLU A 24 1.18 0.07 -2.12
CA GLU A 24 2.33 0.96 -2.00
C GLU A 24 1.89 2.43 -1.99
N ARG A 25 1.03 2.83 -2.93
CA ARG A 25 0.52 4.21 -3.01
C ARG A 25 -0.31 4.57 -1.78
N ALA A 26 -1.19 3.69 -1.33
CA ALA A 26 -1.99 3.92 -0.13
C ALA A 26 -1.11 4.10 1.12
N ILE A 27 0.00 3.36 1.24
CA ILE A 27 0.93 3.51 2.37
C ILE A 27 1.72 4.83 2.28
N ASN A 28 2.24 5.15 1.09
CA ASN A 28 3.12 6.29 0.88
C ASN A 28 2.38 7.63 0.94
N TYR A 29 1.23 7.71 0.27
CA TYR A 29 0.48 8.96 0.09
C TYR A 29 -0.77 9.06 0.96
N GLY A 30 -1.17 7.94 1.58
CA GLY A 30 -2.38 7.84 2.38
C GLY A 30 -3.47 7.05 1.65
N PRO A 31 -4.26 6.25 2.39
CA PRO A 31 -5.40 5.53 1.84
C PRO A 31 -6.54 6.51 1.50
N GLU A 32 -7.51 6.07 0.69
CA GLU A 32 -8.71 6.88 0.50
C GLU A 32 -9.49 7.05 1.81
N LYS A 33 -10.33 8.09 1.88
CA LYS A 33 -11.15 8.36 3.07
C LYS A 33 -12.02 7.13 3.41
N GLY A 34 -11.83 6.58 4.59
CA GLY A 34 -12.56 5.42 5.09
C GLY A 34 -11.93 4.07 4.76
N GLU A 35 -10.87 4.03 3.94
CA GLU A 35 -10.12 2.81 3.69
C GLU A 35 -9.09 2.55 4.79
N LYS A 36 -8.94 1.26 5.14
CA LYS A 36 -7.93 0.79 6.09
C LYS A 36 -6.90 -0.05 5.36
N ILE A 37 -5.64 0.10 5.77
CA ILE A 37 -4.54 -0.71 5.26
C ILE A 37 -4.48 -2.00 6.09
N GLU A 38 -4.71 -3.14 5.44
CA GLU A 38 -4.60 -4.45 6.08
C GLU A 38 -3.13 -4.84 6.29
N LEU A 39 -2.73 -5.02 7.54
CA LEU A 39 -1.34 -5.33 7.92
C LEU A 39 -0.84 -6.66 7.30
N SER A 40 -1.73 -7.65 7.15
CA SER A 40 -1.41 -8.94 6.52
C SER A 40 -0.99 -8.80 5.06
N LYS A 41 -1.62 -7.89 4.30
CA LYS A 41 -1.24 -7.58 2.91
C LYS A 41 0.12 -6.90 2.85
N VAL A 42 0.40 -5.99 3.79
CA VAL A 42 1.72 -5.34 3.89
C VAL A 42 2.81 -6.36 4.17
N LYS A 43 2.57 -7.28 5.13
CA LYS A 43 3.50 -8.37 5.44
C LYS A 43 3.70 -9.32 4.25
N LYS A 44 2.62 -9.69 3.55
CA LYS A 44 2.67 -10.59 2.39
C LYS A 44 3.55 -10.04 1.26
N TYR A 45 3.47 -8.73 1.01
CA TYR A 45 4.16 -8.09 -0.12
C TYR A 45 5.39 -7.29 0.27
N TRP A 46 5.88 -7.44 1.51
CA TRP A 46 6.91 -6.59 2.10
C TRP A 46 8.14 -6.37 1.20
N ASP A 47 8.68 -7.45 0.64
CA ASP A 47 9.90 -7.42 -0.18
C ASP A 47 9.69 -6.76 -1.56
N ARG A 48 8.43 -6.57 -1.97
CA ARG A 48 8.05 -5.95 -3.26
C ARG A 48 7.62 -4.49 -3.12
N LEU A 49 7.36 -4.02 -1.90
CA LEU A 49 6.88 -2.67 -1.64
C LEU A 49 8.02 -1.64 -1.58
N LYS A 50 7.94 -0.59 -2.39
CA LYS A 50 8.85 0.56 -2.36
C LYS A 50 8.26 1.66 -1.47
N LEU A 51 8.43 1.49 -0.16
CA LEU A 51 7.88 2.40 0.84
C LEU A 51 8.86 3.54 1.17
N PHE A 52 8.32 4.74 1.42
CA PHE A 52 9.10 5.85 1.96
C PHE A 52 9.71 5.48 3.32
N PRO A 53 10.94 5.95 3.66
CA PRO A 53 11.69 5.47 4.82
C PRO A 53 10.90 5.50 6.13
N ARG A 54 10.15 6.59 6.40
CA ARG A 54 9.33 6.73 7.61
C ARG A 54 8.17 5.72 7.65
N LYS A 55 7.50 5.50 6.52
CA LYS A 55 6.41 4.54 6.40
C LYS A 55 6.93 3.12 6.55
N LYS A 56 8.06 2.81 5.90
CA LYS A 56 8.76 1.53 6.04
C LYS A 56 9.11 1.25 7.50
N ARG A 57 9.69 2.21 8.22
CA ARG A 57 10.01 2.05 9.64
C ARG A 57 8.76 1.81 10.50
N LEU A 58 7.69 2.56 10.27
CA LEU A 58 6.42 2.36 10.98
C LEU A 58 5.88 0.95 10.77
N PHE A 59 5.77 0.49 9.52
CA PHE A 59 5.24 -0.85 9.24
C PHE A 59 6.19 -1.95 9.72
N ASN A 60 7.50 -1.69 9.76
CA ASN A 60 8.45 -2.63 10.34
C ASN A 60 8.19 -2.84 11.84
N LEU A 61 7.93 -1.76 12.57
CA LEU A 61 7.55 -1.81 13.97
C LEU A 61 6.21 -2.53 14.15
N LEU A 62 5.21 -2.24 13.32
CA LEU A 62 3.88 -2.84 13.45
C LEU A 62 3.87 -4.34 13.12
N ILE A 63 4.69 -4.80 12.17
CA ILE A 63 4.70 -6.20 11.72
C ILE A 63 5.62 -7.07 12.59
N TRP A 64 6.78 -6.54 13.00
CA TRP A 64 7.83 -7.33 13.68
C TRP A 64 8.23 -6.79 15.06
N GLY A 65 7.66 -5.68 15.53
CA GLY A 65 8.00 -5.09 16.83
C GLY A 65 9.40 -4.45 16.87
N LYS A 66 9.94 -4.06 15.71
CA LYS A 66 11.32 -3.54 15.53
C LYS A 66 11.36 -2.08 15.12
#